data_AF-A0A916L7S7-F1
#
_entry.id   AF-A0A916L7S7-F1
#
_cell.length_a   1.000
_cell.length_b   1.000
_cell.length_c   1.000
_cell.angle_alpha   90.00
_cell.angle_beta   90.00
_cell.angle_gamma   90.00
#
_symmetry.space_group_name_H-M   'P 1'
#
loop_
_entity.id
_entity.type
_entity.pdbx_description
1 polymer ?
#
loop_
_entity_poly.entity_id
_entity_poly.type
_entity_poly.pdbx_seq_one_letter_code
_entity_poly.pdbx_strand_id
1 'polypeptide(L)'
;MATDPKSQDPWPNFRDICPPQHPWSGSLSKNRHQTRKQVKQDVSVLTVPRQTPRQRLPVLPCHVGDPDLWFADTPAGLEVAKTLCVSCPIRRQCLAAALQRAEPWGVWGGEIFDQGSIVSHKRPRGRPRKDAVA
;
A
#
# COMPACT_ATOMS: atom_id res chain seq x y z
N MET A 1 -41.82 -28.72 1.88
CA MET A 1 -40.80 -29.69 2.35
C MET A 1 -40.02 -30.08 1.10
N ALA A 2 -38.85 -29.56 0.77
CA ALA A 2 -37.74 -29.08 1.57
C ALA A 2 -37.25 -27.69 1.13
N THR A 3 -36.73 -26.94 2.09
CA THR A 3 -35.93 -25.71 1.92
C THR A 3 -34.44 -26.05 1.81
N ASP A 4 -33.68 -25.07 1.30
CA ASP A 4 -32.22 -24.84 1.49
C ASP A 4 -31.18 -25.53 0.57
N PRO A 5 -29.94 -25.03 0.47
CA PRO A 5 -29.49 -23.63 0.34
C PRO A 5 -28.28 -23.51 -0.63
N LYS A 6 -28.34 -22.66 -1.68
CA LYS A 6 -27.13 -22.37 -2.50
C LYS A 6 -26.47 -21.08 -2.02
N SER A 7 -25.90 -21.17 -0.82
CA SER A 7 -24.94 -20.22 -0.24
C SER A 7 -23.57 -20.87 -0.30
N GLN A 8 -22.62 -20.33 -1.06
CA GLN A 8 -21.18 -20.25 -0.71
C GLN A 8 -20.37 -19.71 -1.90
N ASP A 9 -20.35 -18.39 -2.02
CA ASP A 9 -19.30 -17.66 -2.70
C ASP A 9 -18.05 -17.64 -1.78
N PRO A 10 -16.86 -18.07 -2.24
CA PRO A 10 -15.66 -18.14 -1.40
C PRO A 10 -14.83 -16.84 -1.35
N TRP A 11 -15.39 -15.71 -1.81
CA TRP A 11 -14.69 -14.43 -1.81
C TRP A 11 -15.33 -13.47 -0.81
N PRO A 12 -14.64 -13.06 0.27
CA PRO A 12 -15.14 -12.02 1.14
C PRO A 12 -15.27 -10.70 0.37
N ASN A 13 -16.35 -9.97 0.65
CA ASN A 13 -16.66 -8.68 0.06
C ASN A 13 -15.49 -7.71 0.19
N PHE A 14 -15.15 -6.99 -0.89
CA PHE A 14 -14.08 -5.98 -0.93
C PHE A 14 -14.28 -4.82 0.07
N ARG A 15 -15.47 -4.71 0.67
CA ARG A 15 -15.82 -3.73 1.71
C ARG A 15 -15.39 -4.11 3.14
N ASP A 16 -14.96 -5.34 3.39
CA ASP A 16 -14.64 -5.84 4.74
C ASP A 16 -13.12 -5.87 5.04
N ILE A 17 -12.25 -5.53 4.07
CA ILE A 17 -10.78 -5.56 4.21
C ILE A 17 -10.18 -4.22 4.66
N CYS A 18 -10.99 -3.17 4.80
CA CYS A 18 -10.53 -1.86 5.24
C CYS A 18 -11.15 -1.49 6.59
N PRO A 19 -10.40 -1.45 7.71
CA PRO A 19 -10.89 -0.85 8.94
C PRO A 19 -11.20 0.64 8.66
N PRO A 20 -12.36 1.16 9.10
CA PRO A 20 -12.63 2.58 9.01
C PRO A 20 -11.57 3.33 9.81
N GLN A 21 -10.79 4.14 9.10
CA GLN A 21 -10.01 5.20 9.70
C GLN A 21 -10.93 6.00 10.63
N HIS A 22 -10.50 6.14 11.88
CA HIS A 22 -11.14 6.90 12.95
C HIS A 22 -11.88 8.17 12.46
N PRO A 23 -13.19 8.30 12.74
CA PRO A 23 -13.80 9.61 12.91
C PRO A 23 -13.63 10.06 14.36
N TRP A 24 -12.91 11.17 14.49
CA TRP A 24 -12.73 11.96 15.69
C TRP A 24 -14.09 12.40 16.26
N SER A 25 -14.41 11.99 17.50
CA SER A 25 -15.39 12.65 18.36
C SER A 25 -14.82 12.62 19.79
N GLY A 26 -14.42 13.71 20.42
CA GLY A 26 -15.16 14.96 20.50
C GLY A 26 -16.10 14.95 21.71
N SER A 27 -15.62 14.63 22.92
CA SER A 27 -16.36 14.97 24.14
C SER A 27 -15.96 16.38 24.59
N LEU A 28 -16.81 17.31 24.21
CA LEU A 28 -16.85 18.70 24.63
C LEU A 28 -17.18 18.76 26.14
N SER A 29 -16.16 18.84 27.00
CA SER A 29 -16.38 19.07 28.43
C SER A 29 -16.75 20.53 28.66
N LYS A 30 -18.00 20.76 29.07
CA LYS A 30 -18.55 22.08 29.38
C LYS A 30 -18.00 22.55 30.74
N ASN A 31 -17.03 23.48 30.72
CA ASN A 31 -16.75 24.31 31.89
C ASN A 31 -17.05 25.78 31.58
N ARG A 32 -18.21 26.20 32.09
CA ARG A 32 -18.73 27.55 32.12
C ARG A 32 -18.18 28.20 33.40
N HIS A 33 -17.54 29.35 33.28
CA HIS A 33 -17.10 30.26 34.36
C HIS A 33 -15.71 30.00 35.00
N GLN A 34 -14.65 30.58 34.41
CA GLN A 34 -13.57 31.26 35.15
C GLN A 34 -12.81 32.16 34.15
N THR A 35 -13.27 33.38 33.94
CA THR A 35 -12.74 34.60 34.60
C THR A 35 -11.40 35.08 34.04
N ARG A 36 -11.43 36.32 33.54
CA ARG A 36 -10.44 37.38 33.78
C ARG A 36 -9.04 37.24 33.12
N LYS A 37 -8.77 38.25 32.29
CA LYS A 37 -7.46 38.88 32.00
C LYS A 37 -6.58 38.22 30.93
N GLN A 38 -6.14 39.06 29.99
CA GLN A 38 -4.84 39.07 29.30
C GLN A 38 -4.44 37.76 28.61
N VAL A 39 -4.20 37.72 27.29
CA VAL A 39 -3.01 38.32 26.69
C VAL A 39 -3.31 38.71 25.23
N LYS A 40 -3.19 40.01 24.94
CA LYS A 40 -2.97 40.53 23.60
C LYS A 40 -1.45 40.48 23.37
N GLN A 41 -0.96 39.53 22.58
CA GLN A 41 0.43 39.53 22.10
C GLN A 41 0.45 39.06 20.64
N ASP A 42 0.39 40.05 19.77
CA ASP A 42 1.04 40.20 18.47
C ASP A 42 1.78 38.94 17.91
N VAL A 43 1.13 38.23 16.99
CA VAL A 43 1.78 37.16 16.21
C VAL A 43 2.43 37.72 14.94
N SER A 44 3.32 38.69 15.12
CA SER A 44 4.16 39.24 14.04
C SER A 44 5.45 38.44 13.85
N VAL A 45 5.40 37.12 13.58
CA VAL A 45 6.51 36.41 12.89
C VAL A 45 6.01 35.14 12.16
N LEU A 46 5.26 35.28 11.06
CA LEU A 46 5.12 34.19 10.08
C LEU A 46 6.08 34.39 8.91
N THR A 47 7.37 34.58 9.21
CA THR A 47 8.42 34.41 8.21
C THR A 47 8.74 32.92 8.15
N VAL A 48 7.90 32.15 7.45
CA VAL A 48 8.29 30.82 7.00
C VAL A 48 9.45 31.03 6.02
N PRO A 49 10.68 30.52 6.26
CA PRO A 49 11.69 30.50 5.22
C PRO A 49 11.18 29.57 4.10
N ARG A 50 10.56 30.21 3.12
CA ARG A 50 10.17 29.61 1.85
C ARG A 50 11.47 29.33 1.12
N GLN A 51 11.79 28.05 0.93
CA GLN A 51 12.71 27.46 -0.05
C GLN A 51 13.57 26.36 0.60
N THR A 52 12.97 25.18 0.83
CA THR A 52 13.76 23.95 0.69
C THR A 52 14.27 23.92 -0.75
N PRO A 53 15.58 23.76 -1.00
CA PRO A 53 16.07 23.57 -2.36
C PRO A 53 15.28 22.42 -2.98
N ARG A 54 14.81 22.62 -4.21
CA ARG A 54 14.00 21.65 -4.96
C ARG A 54 14.87 20.42 -5.20
N GLN A 55 14.96 19.53 -4.20
CA GLN A 55 15.82 18.37 -4.25
C GLN A 55 15.35 17.53 -5.44
N ARG A 56 16.25 17.31 -6.39
CA ARG A 56 15.99 16.45 -7.54
C ARG A 56 15.83 15.05 -6.98
N LEU A 57 14.59 14.59 -6.84
CA LEU A 57 14.29 13.24 -6.41
C LEU A 57 15.05 12.25 -7.31
N PRO A 58 15.62 11.19 -6.73
CA PRO A 58 16.30 10.18 -7.53
C PRO A 58 15.33 9.60 -8.55
N VAL A 59 15.84 9.38 -9.76
CA VAL A 59 15.09 8.71 -10.81
C VAL A 59 14.86 7.26 -10.39
N LEU A 60 13.59 6.85 -10.32
CA LEU A 60 13.21 5.48 -9.97
C LEU A 60 12.99 4.66 -11.25
N PRO A 61 13.54 3.44 -11.36
CA PRO A 61 13.33 2.59 -12.54
C PRO A 61 11.85 2.38 -12.87
N CYS A 62 10.99 2.27 -11.85
CA CYS A 62 9.54 2.10 -12.02
C CYS A 62 8.80 3.35 -12.52
N HIS A 63 9.45 4.51 -12.59
CA HIS A 63 8.86 5.76 -13.09
C HIS A 63 9.32 6.13 -14.51
N VAL A 64 10.32 5.45 -15.07
CA VAL A 64 10.93 5.79 -16.37
C VAL A 64 10.69 4.72 -17.44
N GLY A 65 10.06 3.60 -17.08
CA GLY A 65 9.71 2.52 -17.99
C GLY A 65 8.20 2.32 -18.13
N ASP A 66 7.84 1.18 -18.73
CA ASP A 66 6.46 0.71 -18.80
C ASP A 66 5.93 0.34 -17.40
N PRO A 67 4.86 1.00 -16.90
CA PRO A 67 4.24 0.67 -15.63
C PRO A 67 3.70 -0.76 -15.57
N ASP A 68 3.19 -1.27 -16.70
CA ASP A 68 2.51 -2.57 -16.76
C ASP A 68 3.48 -3.73 -16.49
N LEU A 69 4.77 -3.52 -16.76
CA LEU A 69 5.83 -4.50 -16.49
C LEU A 69 5.95 -4.85 -15.00
N TRP A 70 5.73 -3.88 -14.10
CA TRP A 70 5.79 -4.07 -12.64
C TRP A 70 4.60 -4.87 -12.10
N PHE A 71 3.56 -5.00 -12.92
CA PHE A 71 2.32 -5.70 -12.66
C PHE A 71 2.11 -6.82 -13.69
N ALA A 72 3.19 -7.31 -14.30
CA ALA A 72 3.07 -8.29 -15.37
C ALA A 72 2.36 -9.57 -14.92
N ASP A 73 1.43 -10.05 -15.73
CA ASP A 73 0.74 -11.31 -15.50
C ASP A 73 1.64 -12.54 -15.71
N THR A 74 2.69 -12.37 -16.52
CA THR A 74 3.62 -13.44 -16.90
C THR A 74 4.80 -13.51 -15.93
N PRO A 75 5.28 -14.72 -15.57
CA PRO A 75 6.47 -14.87 -14.73
C PRO A 75 7.69 -14.16 -15.33
N ALA A 76 7.87 -14.25 -16.65
CA ALA A 76 8.98 -13.60 -17.35
C ALA A 76 8.97 -12.07 -17.19
N GLY A 77 7.82 -11.42 -17.30
CA GLY A 77 7.72 -9.97 -17.11
C GLY A 77 8.07 -9.54 -15.69
N LEU A 78 7.61 -10.30 -14.68
CA LEU A 78 7.92 -10.02 -13.27
C LEU A 78 9.41 -10.16 -12.97
N GLU A 79 10.11 -11.14 -13.58
CA GLU A 79 11.56 -11.27 -13.41
C GLU A 79 12.34 -10.13 -14.04
N VAL A 80 11.89 -9.62 -15.19
CA VAL A 80 12.48 -8.43 -15.80
C VAL A 80 12.29 -7.23 -14.86
N ALA A 81 11.07 -6.98 -14.35
CA ALA A 81 10.83 -5.91 -13.39
C ALA A 81 11.68 -6.06 -12.11
N LYS A 82 11.79 -7.28 -11.58
CA LYS A 82 12.63 -7.59 -10.41
C LYS A 82 14.10 -7.23 -10.66
N THR A 83 14.61 -7.56 -11.83
CA THR A 83 15.98 -7.24 -12.25
C THR A 83 16.19 -5.73 -12.38
N LEU A 84 15.24 -5.01 -12.99
CA LEU A 84 15.28 -3.54 -13.09
C LEU A 84 15.24 -2.86 -11.72
N CYS A 85 14.59 -3.48 -10.74
CA CYS A 85 14.49 -2.95 -9.39
C CYS A 85 15.85 -2.93 -8.66
N VAL A 86 16.83 -3.74 -9.06
CA VAL A 86 18.08 -3.96 -8.30
C VAL A 86 18.84 -2.66 -7.99
N SER A 87 18.86 -1.71 -8.92
CA SER A 87 19.55 -0.42 -8.82
C SER A 87 18.73 0.67 -8.12
N CYS A 88 17.48 0.40 -7.74
CA CYS A 88 16.60 1.40 -7.14
C CYS A 88 17.10 1.82 -5.74
N PRO A 89 17.24 3.13 -5.45
CA PRO A 89 17.80 3.61 -4.18
C PRO A 89 16.86 3.40 -2.98
N ILE A 90 15.55 3.23 -3.22
CA ILE A 90 14.54 3.13 -2.16
C ILE A 90 13.99 1.71 -1.96
N ARG A 91 14.65 0.67 -2.50
CA ARG A 91 14.17 -0.72 -2.46
C ARG A 91 13.64 -1.17 -1.11
N ARG A 92 14.43 -0.93 -0.05
CA ARG A 92 14.08 -1.32 1.32
C ARG A 92 12.80 -0.63 1.82
N GLN A 93 12.67 0.66 1.55
CA GLN A 93 11.49 1.45 1.94
C GLN A 93 10.26 1.03 1.14
N CYS A 94 10.44 0.81 -0.16
CA CYS A 94 9.40 0.31 -1.06
C CYS A 94 8.89 -1.06 -0.62
N LEU A 95 9.79 -1.99 -0.29
CA LEU A 95 9.44 -3.32 0.22
C LEU A 95 8.66 -3.24 1.54
N ALA A 96 9.15 -2.45 2.50
CA ALA A 96 8.48 -2.26 3.78
C ALA A 96 7.06 -1.68 3.60
N ALA A 97 6.92 -0.70 2.72
CA ALA A 97 5.63 -0.09 2.42
C ALA A 97 4.66 -1.07 1.73
N ALA A 98 5.16 -1.93 0.84
CA ALA A 98 4.35 -2.96 0.18
C ALA A 98 3.86 -4.03 1.17
N LEU A 99 4.73 -4.46 2.09
CA LEU A 99 4.35 -5.35 3.19
C LEU A 99 3.30 -4.73 4.10
N GLN A 100 3.46 -3.45 4.47
CA GLN A 100 2.51 -2.74 5.32
C GLN A 100 1.11 -2.65 4.69
N ARG A 101 1.04 -2.49 3.37
CA ARG A 101 -0.24 -2.42 2.63
C ARG A 101 -0.77 -3.79 2.21
N ALA A 102 -0.04 -4.87 2.51
CA ALA A 102 -0.33 -6.22 2.02
C ALA A 102 -0.60 -6.22 0.51
N GLU A 103 0.31 -5.61 -0.26
CA GLU A 103 0.17 -5.50 -1.72
C GLU A 103 -0.11 -6.86 -2.35
N PRO A 104 -1.24 -7.04 -3.05
CA PRO A 104 -1.71 -8.37 -3.39
C PRO A 104 -0.88 -9.03 -4.51
N TRP A 105 -0.24 -8.23 -5.38
CA TRP A 105 0.55 -8.71 -6.51
C TRP A 105 1.54 -7.64 -7.03
N GLY A 106 2.46 -8.08 -7.90
CA GLY A 106 3.41 -7.23 -8.62
C GLY A 106 4.83 -7.25 -8.04
N VAL A 107 5.72 -6.40 -8.56
CA VAL A 107 7.10 -6.29 -8.10
C VAL A 107 7.28 -5.06 -7.21
N TRP A 108 7.70 -5.30 -5.96
CA TRP A 108 7.90 -4.25 -4.96
C TRP A 108 9.24 -4.43 -4.26
N GLY A 109 10.05 -3.38 -4.23
CA GLY A 109 11.37 -3.40 -3.56
C GLY A 109 12.37 -4.45 -4.07
N GLY A 110 12.10 -5.07 -5.21
CA GLY A 110 12.88 -6.15 -5.80
C GLY A 110 12.39 -7.54 -5.42
N GLU A 111 11.17 -7.66 -4.89
CA GLU A 111 10.51 -8.94 -4.62
C GLU A 111 9.20 -9.05 -5.39
N ILE A 112 8.82 -10.28 -5.72
CA ILE A 112 7.54 -10.58 -6.38
C ILE A 112 6.52 -10.88 -5.30
N PHE A 113 5.37 -10.21 -5.39
CA PHE A 113 4.21 -10.47 -4.57
C PHE A 113 3.20 -11.32 -5.35
N ASP A 114 2.69 -12.35 -4.70
CA ASP A 114 1.58 -13.17 -5.16
C ASP A 114 0.67 -13.47 -3.96
N GLN A 115 -0.61 -13.14 -4.08
CA GLN A 115 -1.61 -13.26 -3.02
C GLN A 115 -1.18 -12.60 -1.69
N GLY A 116 -0.49 -11.46 -1.75
CA GLY A 116 -0.01 -10.73 -0.58
C GLY A 116 1.26 -11.30 0.08
N SER A 117 1.85 -12.34 -0.51
CA SER A 117 3.07 -12.99 0.00
C SER A 117 4.24 -12.80 -0.95
N ILE A 118 5.45 -12.72 -0.41
CA ILE A 118 6.67 -12.68 -1.21
C ILE A 118 6.95 -14.09 -1.76
N VAL A 119 7.10 -14.20 -3.08
CA VAL A 119 7.47 -15.43 -3.78
C VAL A 119 8.78 -15.23 -4.54
N SER A 120 9.59 -16.28 -4.66
CA SER A 120 10.82 -16.22 -5.45
C SER A 120 10.54 -16.14 -6.95
N HIS A 121 9.44 -16.75 -7.40
CA HIS A 121 8.97 -16.77 -8.80
C HIS A 121 7.46 -17.03 -8.84
N LYS A 122 6.75 -16.35 -9.73
CA LYS A 122 5.31 -16.61 -9.96
C LYS A 122 5.13 -17.90 -10.75
N ARG A 123 4.26 -18.79 -10.28
CA ARG A 123 3.88 -19.98 -11.06
C ARG A 123 3.07 -19.54 -12.29
N PRO A 124 3.35 -20.07 -13.49
CA PRO A 124 2.53 -19.80 -14.67
C PRO A 124 1.06 -20.12 -14.39
N ARG A 125 0.15 -19.26 -14.84
CA ARG A 125 -1.28 -19.58 -14.79
C ARG A 125 -1.53 -20.78 -15.70
N GLY A 126 -2.11 -21.83 -15.13
CA GLY A 126 -2.38 -23.08 -15.84
C GLY A 126 -3.09 -24.06 -14.93
N ARG A 127 -3.74 -25.05 -15.53
CA ARG A 127 -4.38 -26.13 -14.79
C ARG A 127 -3.35 -26.76 -13.85
N PRO A 128 -3.61 -26.84 -12.53
CA PRO A 128 -2.77 -27.61 -11.62
C PRO A 128 -2.51 -28.99 -12.21
N ARG A 129 -1.27 -29.49 -12.11
CA ARG A 129 -1.00 -30.85 -12.59
C ARG A 129 -1.93 -31.80 -11.85
N LYS A 130 -2.58 -32.70 -12.59
CA LYS A 130 -3.39 -33.77 -12.04
C LYS A 130 -2.41 -34.80 -11.46
N ASP A 131 -1.80 -34.47 -10.33
CA ASP A 131 -0.97 -35.43 -9.62
C ASP A 131 -1.91 -36.41 -8.92
N ALA A 132 -1.74 -37.69 -9.27
CA ALA A 132 -2.52 -38.81 -8.78
C ALA A 132 -2.37 -38.89 -7.26
N VAL A 133 -3.48 -38.66 -6.54
CA VAL A 133 -3.60 -39.07 -5.15
C VAL A 133 -3.51 -40.60 -5.14
N ALA A 134 -2.42 -41.11 -4.57
CA ALA A 134 -2.19 -42.53 -4.31
C ALA A 134 -2.95 -42.97 -3.05
#